data_AF-A0A0S7WRL4-F1
#
_entry.id   AF-A0A0S7WRL4-F1
#
_cell.length_a   1.000
_cell.length_b   1.000
_cell.length_c   1.000
_cell.angle_alpha   90.00
_cell.angle_beta   90.00
_cell.angle_gamma   90.00
#
_symmetry.space_group_name_H-M   'P 1'
#
loop_
_entity.id
_entity.type
_entity.pdbx_description
1 polymer ?
#
loop_
_entity_poly.entity_id
_entity_poly.type
_entity_poly.pdbx_seq_one_letter_code
_entity_poly.pdbx_strand_id
1 'polypeptide(L)'
;MIKNEIAVLLEKAANEAQRRNLLPPIAMPEIVLERPQNPEHGDYASTLPLKLARAARMNPLTIAESLASLIQLPKEIERIAVAPPGFINFSLRSDWLTAQVEDILSAGEEYGNVDLGKGARVQLEFVSVNPTGPLHVGHGRGAILGSTLANVLASSGYEVVKEYYINDAGSQIDAFYRSLYARYLQALGRDAVMPSDGYFGDYMIDIAREIINEEGERFLDQPAELGRMGMAKVIAAIEADVRLLGVTFDEWFSEKSLFEHGQYQRAMSRLKEKGYSMEKEGAVWFSSTALGEDKDNVLVRSDGSATYFASDIAYHYNKFIERGF
;
A
#
# COMPACT_ATOMS: atom_id res chain seq x y z
N MET A 1 -17.24 -10.29 14.86
CA MET A 1 -18.14 -9.91 13.75
C MET A 1 -19.13 -11.05 13.58
N ILE A 2 -20.44 -10.77 13.71
CA ILE A 2 -21.50 -11.79 13.72
C ILE A 2 -21.45 -12.75 12.52
N LYS A 3 -21.07 -12.25 11.34
CA LYS A 3 -20.89 -13.07 10.13
C LYS A 3 -19.86 -14.19 10.32
N ASN A 4 -18.74 -13.91 10.99
CA ASN A 4 -17.68 -14.90 11.27
C ASN A 4 -18.14 -15.89 12.33
N GLU A 5 -18.89 -15.43 13.34
CA GLU A 5 -19.47 -16.29 14.36
C GLU A 5 -20.47 -17.28 13.76
N ILE A 6 -21.32 -16.84 12.83
CA ILE A 6 -22.21 -17.73 12.06
C ILE A 6 -21.42 -18.74 11.22
N ALA A 7 -20.33 -18.31 10.57
CA ALA A 7 -19.47 -19.22 9.81
C ALA A 7 -18.85 -20.31 10.71
N VAL A 8 -18.37 -19.93 11.90
CA VAL A 8 -17.84 -20.88 12.91
C VAL A 8 -18.93 -21.83 13.42
N LEU A 9 -20.17 -21.35 13.59
CA LEU A 9 -21.30 -22.21 13.96
C LEU A 9 -21.60 -23.25 12.88
N LEU A 10 -21.60 -22.84 11.61
CA LEU A 10 -21.78 -23.74 10.48
C LEU A 10 -20.64 -24.78 10.38
N GLU A 11 -19.40 -24.35 10.60
CA GLU A 11 -18.24 -25.26 10.61
C GLU A 11 -18.38 -26.31 11.73
N LYS A 12 -18.71 -25.87 12.95
CA LYS A 12 -18.95 -26.77 14.09
C LYS A 12 -20.09 -27.75 13.81
N ALA A 13 -21.20 -27.26 13.24
CA ALA A 13 -22.33 -28.11 12.86
C ALA A 13 -21.95 -29.13 11.79
N ALA A 14 -21.15 -28.74 10.79
CA ALA A 14 -20.68 -29.65 9.75
C ALA A 14 -19.72 -30.72 10.28
N ASN A 15 -18.80 -30.35 11.15
CA ASN A 15 -17.91 -31.28 11.85
C ASN A 15 -18.69 -32.26 12.74
N GLU A 16 -19.69 -31.77 13.46
CA GLU A 16 -20.56 -32.63 14.28
C GLU A 16 -21.44 -33.55 13.42
N ALA A 17 -21.95 -33.07 12.29
CA ALA A 17 -22.69 -33.89 11.34
C ALA A 17 -21.82 -35.04 10.81
N GLN A 18 -20.53 -34.79 10.55
CA GLN A 18 -19.57 -35.84 10.19
C GLN A 18 -19.36 -36.86 11.31
N ARG A 19 -19.19 -36.40 12.55
CA ARG A 19 -19.04 -37.30 13.72
C ARG A 19 -20.27 -38.17 13.96
N ARG A 20 -21.47 -37.66 13.71
CA ARG A 20 -22.74 -38.37 13.86
C ARG A 20 -23.12 -39.22 12.64
N ASN A 21 -22.28 -39.28 11.61
CA ASN A 21 -22.56 -39.93 10.32
C ASN A 21 -23.80 -39.37 9.59
N LEU A 22 -24.18 -38.11 9.87
CA LEU A 22 -25.22 -37.37 9.14
C LEU A 22 -24.67 -36.73 7.86
N LEU A 23 -23.35 -36.55 7.79
CA LEU A 23 -22.60 -36.10 6.62
C LEU A 23 -21.37 -37.01 6.49
N PRO A 24 -20.95 -37.45 5.29
CA PRO A 24 -19.71 -38.22 5.15
C PRO A 24 -18.48 -37.35 5.47
N PRO A 25 -17.35 -37.96 5.88
CA PRO A 25 -16.09 -37.25 6.07
C PRO A 25 -15.59 -36.70 4.73
N ILE A 26 -15.68 -35.37 4.58
CA ILE A 26 -15.28 -34.62 3.39
C ILE A 26 -14.52 -33.36 3.81
N ALA A 27 -13.63 -32.89 2.93
CA ALA A 27 -12.93 -31.63 3.13
C ALA A 27 -13.94 -30.47 3.17
N MET A 28 -13.79 -29.58 4.15
CA MET A 28 -14.65 -28.39 4.26
C MET A 28 -14.21 -27.32 3.26
N PRO A 29 -15.12 -26.84 2.40
CA PRO A 29 -14.85 -25.66 1.58
C PRO A 29 -14.91 -24.40 2.46
N GLU A 30 -14.45 -23.28 1.90
CA GLU A 30 -14.64 -21.99 2.53
C GLU A 30 -16.13 -21.68 2.75
N ILE A 31 -16.45 -21.37 4.01
CA ILE A 31 -17.80 -21.01 4.46
C ILE A 31 -17.96 -19.50 4.29
N VAL A 32 -18.70 -19.12 3.26
CA VAL A 32 -19.03 -17.73 2.97
C VAL A 32 -20.50 -17.50 3.25
N LEU A 33 -20.78 -16.45 4.02
CA LEU A 33 -22.13 -15.96 4.27
C LEU A 33 -22.41 -14.80 3.31
N GLU A 34 -23.62 -14.75 2.79
CA GLU A 34 -24.08 -13.71 1.87
C GLU A 34 -25.33 -13.05 2.43
N ARG A 35 -25.66 -11.84 1.94
CA ARG A 35 -26.98 -11.25 2.21
C ARG A 35 -27.98 -11.82 1.20
N PRO A 36 -29.12 -12.38 1.64
CA PRO A 36 -30.16 -12.83 0.72
C PRO A 36 -30.67 -11.69 -0.17
N GLN A 37 -31.02 -12.00 -1.42
CA GLN A 37 -31.65 -11.01 -2.32
C GLN A 37 -33.04 -10.60 -1.83
N ASN A 38 -33.77 -11.53 -1.22
CA ASN A 38 -35.08 -11.27 -0.61
C ASN A 38 -34.90 -11.10 0.92
N PRO A 39 -35.17 -9.92 1.49
CA PRO A 39 -35.06 -9.68 2.94
C PRO A 39 -35.92 -10.63 3.80
N GLU A 40 -37.03 -11.15 3.26
CA GLU A 40 -37.87 -12.15 3.96
C GLU A 40 -37.12 -13.47 4.24
N HIS A 41 -36.02 -13.71 3.54
CA HIS A 41 -35.13 -14.86 3.76
C HIS A 41 -34.07 -14.60 4.83
N GLY A 42 -34.22 -13.55 5.65
CA GLY A 42 -33.32 -13.24 6.77
C GLY A 42 -32.15 -12.33 6.38
N ASP A 43 -31.24 -12.12 7.33
CA ASP A 43 -30.13 -11.18 7.23
C ASP A 43 -28.90 -11.80 6.55
N TYR A 44 -28.66 -13.08 6.79
CA TYR A 44 -27.55 -13.83 6.22
C TYR A 44 -28.02 -15.19 5.68
N ALA A 45 -27.41 -15.63 4.59
CA ALA A 45 -27.60 -16.96 4.02
C ALA A 45 -26.26 -17.68 3.80
N SER A 46 -26.27 -18.99 3.97
CA SER A 46 -25.17 -19.88 3.64
C SER A 46 -25.55 -20.81 2.49
N THR A 47 -24.66 -20.90 1.50
CA THR A 47 -24.71 -21.88 0.40
C THR A 47 -23.89 -23.13 0.69
N LEU A 48 -23.36 -23.28 1.91
CA LEU A 48 -22.50 -24.40 2.30
C LEU A 48 -23.11 -25.78 1.93
N PRO A 49 -24.40 -26.07 2.18
CA PRO A 49 -24.97 -27.36 1.80
C PRO A 49 -24.90 -27.66 0.30
N LEU A 50 -25.07 -26.64 -0.55
CA LEU A 50 -24.95 -26.75 -2.01
C LEU A 50 -23.51 -27.08 -2.43
N LYS A 51 -22.51 -26.46 -1.78
CA LYS A 51 -21.09 -26.75 -2.02
C LYS A 51 -20.71 -28.16 -1.58
N LEU A 52 -21.29 -28.66 -0.49
CA LEU A 52 -21.01 -29.99 0.05
C LEU A 52 -21.72 -31.11 -0.72
N ALA A 53 -22.89 -30.84 -1.32
CA ALA A 53 -23.77 -31.84 -1.94
C ALA A 53 -23.07 -32.78 -2.92
N ARG A 54 -22.23 -32.25 -3.82
CA ARG A 54 -21.51 -33.07 -4.82
C ARG A 54 -20.51 -34.03 -4.17
N ALA A 55 -19.72 -33.54 -3.21
CA ALA A 55 -18.72 -34.35 -2.51
C ALA A 55 -19.39 -35.37 -1.58
N ALA A 56 -20.47 -34.98 -0.92
CA ALA A 56 -21.25 -35.83 -0.03
C ALA A 56 -22.13 -36.84 -0.78
N ARG A 57 -22.42 -36.61 -2.07
CA ARG A 57 -23.44 -37.33 -2.85
C ARG A 57 -24.81 -37.36 -2.17
N MET A 58 -25.18 -36.24 -1.55
CA MET A 58 -26.41 -36.08 -0.79
C MET A 58 -27.23 -34.92 -1.35
N ASN A 59 -28.55 -34.94 -1.10
CA ASN A 59 -29.43 -33.82 -1.42
C ASN A 59 -29.01 -32.60 -0.57
N PRO A 60 -28.75 -31.42 -1.17
CA PRO A 60 -28.35 -30.24 -0.42
C PRO A 60 -29.37 -29.80 0.64
N LEU A 61 -30.67 -30.02 0.41
CA LEU A 61 -31.70 -29.72 1.41
C LEU A 61 -31.56 -30.61 2.65
N THR A 62 -31.29 -31.90 2.46
CA THR A 62 -31.04 -32.83 3.57
C THR A 62 -29.77 -32.47 4.34
N ILE A 63 -28.72 -32.02 3.64
CA ILE A 63 -27.52 -31.48 4.30
C ILE A 63 -27.90 -30.23 5.11
N ALA A 64 -28.64 -29.29 4.51
CA ALA A 64 -29.04 -28.05 5.16
C ALA A 64 -29.85 -28.31 6.45
N GLU A 65 -30.82 -29.21 6.41
CA GLU A 65 -31.61 -29.66 7.56
C GLU A 65 -30.74 -30.29 8.64
N SER A 66 -29.82 -31.18 8.24
CA SER A 66 -28.89 -31.84 9.17
C SER A 66 -28.01 -30.81 9.90
N LEU A 67 -27.42 -29.87 9.16
CA LEU A 67 -26.59 -28.81 9.75
C LEU A 67 -27.42 -27.89 10.65
N ALA A 68 -28.56 -27.40 10.17
CA ALA A 68 -29.42 -26.49 10.93
C ALA A 68 -29.90 -27.11 12.25
N SER A 69 -30.20 -28.42 12.25
CA SER A 69 -30.63 -29.15 13.46
C SER A 69 -29.54 -29.29 14.53
N LEU A 70 -28.27 -29.17 14.15
CA LEU A 70 -27.12 -29.27 15.06
C LEU A 70 -26.66 -27.90 15.58
N ILE A 71 -27.17 -26.80 15.01
CA ILE A 71 -26.84 -25.46 15.46
C ILE A 71 -27.71 -25.13 16.68
N GLN A 72 -27.06 -24.88 17.81
CA GLN A 72 -27.71 -24.21 18.93
C GLN A 72 -27.80 -22.72 18.62
N LEU A 73 -29.03 -22.20 18.60
CA LEU A 73 -29.31 -20.79 18.33
C LEU A 73 -28.58 -19.90 19.36
N PRO A 74 -27.60 -19.09 18.92
CA PRO A 74 -26.93 -18.14 19.80
C PRO A 74 -27.87 -16.96 20.11
N LYS A 75 -27.53 -16.17 21.13
CA LYS A 75 -28.42 -15.12 21.66
C LYS A 75 -28.75 -14.03 20.64
N GLU A 76 -27.93 -13.85 19.62
CA GLU A 76 -28.01 -12.84 18.57
C GLU A 76 -28.96 -13.25 17.42
N ILE A 77 -29.26 -14.55 17.29
CA ILE A 77 -30.03 -15.12 16.17
C ILE A 77 -31.45 -15.45 16.63
N GLU A 78 -32.44 -14.90 15.93
CA GLU A 78 -33.86 -15.16 16.18
C GLU A 78 -34.30 -16.48 15.57
N ARG A 79 -33.89 -16.73 14.31
CA ARG A 79 -34.35 -17.87 13.53
C ARG A 79 -33.28 -18.38 12.59
N ILE A 80 -33.21 -19.70 12.46
CA ILE A 80 -32.55 -20.39 11.36
C ILE A 80 -33.63 -21.06 10.51
N ALA A 81 -33.63 -20.80 9.20
CA ALA A 81 -34.58 -21.39 8.27
C ALA A 81 -33.85 -22.08 7.12
N VAL A 82 -34.23 -23.31 6.81
CA VAL A 82 -33.75 -24.01 5.62
C VAL A 82 -34.67 -23.68 4.45
N ALA A 83 -34.08 -23.31 3.31
CA ALA A 83 -34.83 -22.97 2.10
C ALA A 83 -34.31 -23.74 0.88
N PRO A 84 -35.18 -24.14 -0.07
CA PRO A 84 -34.75 -24.74 -1.33
C PRO A 84 -33.82 -23.80 -2.13
N PRO A 85 -32.83 -24.33 -2.86
CA PRO A 85 -32.50 -25.75 -3.02
C PRO A 85 -31.53 -26.30 -1.94
N GLY A 86 -31.23 -25.55 -0.88
CA GLY A 86 -30.26 -25.94 0.16
C GLY A 86 -29.58 -24.75 0.84
N PHE A 87 -30.28 -23.63 0.98
CA PHE A 87 -29.80 -22.48 1.74
C PHE A 87 -30.08 -22.67 3.22
N ILE A 88 -29.18 -22.18 4.07
CA ILE A 88 -29.43 -21.98 5.50
C ILE A 88 -29.45 -20.48 5.74
N ASN A 89 -30.63 -19.98 6.10
CA ASN A 89 -30.92 -18.58 6.33
C ASN A 89 -30.91 -18.27 7.82
N PHE A 90 -30.37 -17.12 8.19
CA PHE A 90 -30.22 -16.64 9.56
C PHE A 90 -30.88 -15.27 9.69
N SER A 91 -31.83 -15.15 10.61
CA SER A 91 -32.44 -13.88 11.00
C SER A 91 -31.87 -13.46 12.34
N LEU A 92 -31.36 -12.23 12.42
CA LEU A 92 -30.86 -11.61 13.65
C LEU A 92 -32.06 -11.16 14.49
N ARG A 93 -31.92 -11.18 15.82
CA ARG A 93 -32.97 -10.62 16.67
C ARG A 93 -32.99 -9.09 16.59
N SER A 94 -34.20 -8.55 16.53
CA SER A 94 -34.43 -7.10 16.46
C SER A 94 -33.96 -6.35 17.72
N ASP A 95 -34.12 -6.95 18.90
CA ASP A 95 -33.66 -6.37 20.17
C ASP A 95 -32.13 -6.33 20.26
N TRP A 96 -31.45 -7.39 19.83
CA TRP A 96 -30.00 -7.43 19.73
C TRP A 96 -29.48 -6.38 18.73
N LEU A 97 -30.07 -6.29 17.54
CA LEU A 97 -29.72 -5.28 16.53
C LEU A 97 -29.89 -3.85 17.06
N THR A 98 -30.98 -3.58 17.77
CA THR A 98 -31.25 -2.26 18.35
C THR A 98 -30.21 -1.91 19.43
N ALA A 99 -29.82 -2.88 20.26
CA ALA A 99 -28.78 -2.68 21.26
C ALA A 99 -27.41 -2.32 20.67
N GLN A 100 -27.13 -2.70 19.41
CA GLN A 100 -25.88 -2.32 18.74
C GLN A 100 -25.75 -0.79 18.56
N VAL A 101 -26.86 -0.03 18.58
CA VAL A 101 -26.79 1.44 18.55
C VAL A 101 -26.10 1.99 19.79
N GLU A 102 -26.35 1.40 20.97
CA GLU A 102 -25.68 1.80 22.20
C GLU A 102 -24.18 1.46 22.15
N ASP A 103 -23.84 0.27 21.63
CA ASP A 103 -22.44 -0.13 21.42
C ASP A 103 -21.71 0.83 20.46
N ILE A 104 -22.35 1.23 19.36
CA ILE A 104 -21.82 2.20 18.38
C ILE A 104 -21.58 3.56 19.06
N LEU A 105 -22.59 4.07 19.78
CA LEU A 105 -22.48 5.38 20.45
C LEU A 105 -21.43 5.36 21.55
N SER A 106 -21.29 4.23 22.27
CA SER A 106 -20.26 4.07 23.30
C SER A 106 -18.85 3.97 22.72
N ALA A 107 -18.69 3.36 21.54
CA ALA A 107 -17.39 3.27 20.85
C ALA A 107 -16.99 4.59 20.16
N GLY A 108 -17.95 5.42 19.77
CA GLY A 108 -17.70 6.73 19.16
C GLY A 108 -16.89 6.63 17.86
N GLU A 109 -15.86 7.47 17.73
CA GLU A 109 -14.97 7.50 16.55
C GLU A 109 -14.14 6.23 16.36
N GLU A 110 -14.05 5.38 17.38
CA GLU A 110 -13.35 4.09 17.29
C GLU A 110 -14.25 2.97 16.79
N TYR A 111 -15.55 3.22 16.58
CA TYR A 111 -16.45 2.22 16.04
C TYR A 111 -15.99 1.76 14.64
N GLY A 112 -15.77 0.46 14.49
CA GLY A 112 -15.25 -0.14 13.26
C GLY A 112 -13.74 -0.33 13.24
N ASN A 113 -13.00 0.22 14.21
CA ASN A 113 -11.61 -0.15 14.41
C ASN A 113 -11.53 -1.62 14.83
N VAL A 114 -10.53 -2.33 14.29
CA VAL A 114 -10.28 -3.74 14.57
C VAL A 114 -8.79 -3.93 14.83
N ASP A 115 -8.40 -4.83 15.72
CA ASP A 115 -6.98 -5.12 15.96
C ASP A 115 -6.52 -6.35 15.17
N LEU A 116 -6.55 -6.25 13.83
CA LEU A 116 -6.05 -7.30 12.95
C LEU A 116 -4.52 -7.24 12.82
N GLY A 117 -3.97 -6.03 12.79
CA GLY A 117 -2.55 -5.76 12.64
C GLY A 117 -1.73 -6.12 13.87
N LYS A 118 -2.31 -6.07 15.08
CA LYS A 118 -1.63 -6.41 16.35
C LYS A 118 -0.32 -5.66 16.54
N GLY A 119 -0.28 -4.39 16.14
CA GLY A 119 0.91 -3.54 16.19
C GLY A 119 1.96 -3.87 15.13
N ALA A 120 1.65 -4.69 14.12
CA ALA A 120 2.57 -4.91 13.00
C ALA A 120 2.87 -3.58 12.30
N ARG A 121 4.14 -3.32 12.06
CA ARG A 121 4.61 -2.09 11.43
C ARG A 121 4.43 -2.18 9.92
N VAL A 122 3.95 -1.11 9.31
CA VAL A 122 3.77 -1.00 7.87
C VAL A 122 4.26 0.34 7.40
N GLN A 123 5.21 0.33 6.46
CA GLN A 123 5.60 1.53 5.73
C GLN A 123 4.73 1.62 4.47
N LEU A 124 4.02 2.74 4.31
CA LEU A 124 3.23 3.01 3.11
C LEU A 124 3.84 4.17 2.33
N GLU A 125 4.41 3.85 1.16
CA GLU A 125 5.01 4.82 0.25
C GLU A 125 4.00 5.23 -0.82
N PHE A 126 3.81 6.54 -1.05
CA PHE A 126 2.90 7.02 -2.08
C PHE A 126 3.20 8.46 -2.52
N VAL A 127 2.63 8.85 -3.66
CA VAL A 127 2.95 10.06 -4.43
C VAL A 127 4.34 10.02 -5.05
N SER A 128 5.41 10.06 -4.24
CA SER A 128 6.83 9.91 -4.60
C SER A 128 7.20 10.44 -6.00
N VAL A 129 6.72 11.64 -6.35
CA VAL A 129 7.03 12.22 -7.65
C VAL A 129 8.41 12.84 -7.62
N ASN A 130 9.10 12.77 -8.76
CA ASN A 130 10.39 13.44 -8.90
C ASN A 130 10.21 14.93 -8.62
N PRO A 131 11.05 15.54 -7.77
CA PRO A 131 10.92 16.91 -7.31
C PRO A 131 11.42 17.92 -8.36
N THR A 132 11.12 17.66 -9.63
CA THR A 132 11.55 18.48 -10.77
C THR A 132 10.44 19.35 -11.32
N GLY A 133 9.26 19.36 -10.69
CA GLY A 133 8.11 20.17 -11.09
C GLY A 133 6.92 20.05 -10.13
N PRO A 134 5.87 20.87 -10.32
CA PRO A 134 4.69 20.89 -9.47
C PRO A 134 3.83 19.63 -9.61
N LEU A 135 2.95 19.39 -8.63
CA LEU A 135 1.97 18.32 -8.72
C LEU A 135 0.91 18.64 -9.79
N HIS A 136 0.37 17.58 -10.40
CA HIS A 136 -0.79 17.65 -11.28
C HIS A 136 -1.89 16.71 -10.79
N VAL A 137 -3.09 16.80 -11.38
CA VAL A 137 -4.28 16.02 -10.96
C VAL A 137 -4.03 14.51 -10.85
N GLY A 138 -3.17 13.94 -11.71
CA GLY A 138 -2.78 12.52 -11.63
C GLY A 138 -2.12 12.13 -10.30
N HIS A 139 -1.34 13.03 -9.68
CA HIS A 139 -0.69 12.80 -8.40
C HIS A 139 -1.68 12.88 -7.23
N GLY A 140 -2.72 13.71 -7.36
CA GLY A 140 -3.81 13.79 -6.38
C GLY A 140 -4.51 12.43 -6.18
N ARG A 141 -4.70 11.65 -7.25
CA ARG A 141 -5.22 10.28 -7.14
C ARG A 141 -4.33 9.40 -6.25
N GLY A 142 -3.01 9.45 -6.46
CA GLY A 142 -2.04 8.69 -5.65
C GLY A 142 -2.07 9.11 -4.18
N ALA A 143 -2.17 10.42 -3.92
CA ALA A 143 -2.26 10.99 -2.57
C ALA A 143 -3.49 10.46 -1.82
N ILE A 144 -4.67 10.50 -2.45
CA ILE A 144 -5.92 10.04 -1.81
C ILE A 144 -5.92 8.53 -1.59
N LEU A 145 -5.46 7.74 -2.56
CA LEU A 145 -5.41 6.27 -2.42
C LEU A 145 -4.46 5.85 -1.30
N GLY A 146 -3.26 6.40 -1.26
CA GLY A 146 -2.28 6.11 -0.21
C GLY A 146 -2.76 6.54 1.16
N SER A 147 -3.27 7.77 1.30
CA SER A 147 -3.82 8.29 2.56
C SER A 147 -5.00 7.43 3.07
N THR A 148 -5.92 7.06 2.19
CA THR A 148 -7.07 6.20 2.55
C THR A 148 -6.60 4.83 3.04
N LEU A 149 -5.64 4.20 2.34
CA LEU A 149 -5.10 2.91 2.74
C LEU A 149 -4.37 3.01 4.09
N ALA A 150 -3.58 4.06 4.31
CA ALA A 150 -2.91 4.31 5.59
C ALA A 150 -3.91 4.42 6.74
N ASN A 151 -5.00 5.17 6.55
CA ASN A 151 -6.04 5.33 7.56
C ASN A 151 -6.76 4.00 7.86
N VAL A 152 -7.10 3.22 6.83
CA VAL A 152 -7.73 1.90 7.00
C VAL A 152 -6.81 0.93 7.74
N LEU A 153 -5.51 0.91 7.42
CA LEU A 153 -4.52 0.09 8.11
C LEU A 153 -4.35 0.52 9.58
N ALA A 154 -4.27 1.83 9.86
CA ALA A 154 -4.19 2.34 11.22
C ALA A 154 -5.42 1.95 12.04
N SER A 155 -6.64 2.14 11.50
CA SER A 155 -7.90 1.66 12.08
C SER A 155 -7.97 0.14 12.22
N SER A 156 -7.13 -0.60 11.49
CA SER A 156 -7.00 -2.06 11.56
C SER A 156 -5.90 -2.54 12.51
N GLY A 157 -5.33 -1.66 13.35
CA GLY A 157 -4.36 -2.01 14.39
C GLY A 157 -2.92 -2.15 13.89
N TYR A 158 -2.58 -1.60 12.73
CA TYR A 158 -1.20 -1.53 12.23
C TYR A 158 -0.50 -0.24 12.67
N GLU A 159 0.80 -0.31 12.92
CA GLU A 159 1.66 0.86 13.13
C GLU A 159 2.12 1.38 11.76
N VAL A 160 1.35 2.32 11.20
CA VAL A 160 1.57 2.83 9.84
C VAL A 160 2.54 4.02 9.83
N VAL A 161 3.53 3.97 8.94
CA VAL A 161 4.43 5.10 8.61
C VAL A 161 4.21 5.49 7.16
N LYS A 162 3.68 6.69 6.92
CA LYS A 162 3.51 7.26 5.59
C LYS A 162 4.81 7.89 5.14
N GLU A 163 5.34 7.47 3.99
CA GLU A 163 6.61 7.97 3.47
C GLU A 163 6.42 8.56 2.07
N TYR A 164 7.10 9.68 1.85
CA TYR A 164 7.30 10.25 0.53
C TYR A 164 8.75 9.97 0.12
N TYR A 165 8.96 9.25 -0.98
CA TYR A 165 10.31 9.04 -1.52
C TYR A 165 10.70 10.18 -2.46
N ILE A 166 11.76 10.89 -2.11
CA ILE A 166 12.33 12.00 -2.88
C ILE A 166 13.48 11.46 -3.72
N ASN A 167 13.26 11.40 -5.04
CA ASN A 167 14.30 11.11 -6.01
C ASN A 167 15.18 12.34 -6.25
N ASP A 168 16.08 12.63 -5.30
CA ASP A 168 16.99 13.79 -5.30
C ASP A 168 18.40 13.46 -5.81
N ALA A 169 18.54 12.40 -6.61
CA ALA A 169 19.80 11.98 -7.21
C ALA A 169 19.66 11.69 -8.72
N GLY A 170 20.79 11.74 -9.43
CA GLY A 170 20.88 11.34 -10.83
C GLY A 170 20.60 12.44 -11.87
N SER A 171 20.54 12.02 -13.14
CA SER A 171 20.61 12.94 -14.28
C SER A 171 19.42 13.90 -14.41
N GLN A 172 18.24 13.53 -13.91
CA GLN A 172 17.08 14.42 -13.90
C GLN A 172 17.30 15.61 -12.97
N ILE A 173 17.93 15.38 -11.81
CA ILE A 173 18.25 16.44 -10.87
C ILE A 173 19.34 17.36 -11.42
N ASP A 174 20.35 16.80 -12.09
CA ASP A 174 21.38 17.59 -12.77
C ASP A 174 20.79 18.46 -13.89
N ALA A 175 19.83 17.93 -14.65
CA ALA A 175 19.09 18.69 -15.66
C ALA A 175 18.25 19.79 -15.02
N PHE A 176 17.60 19.52 -13.89
CA PHE A 176 16.85 20.52 -13.12
C PHE A 176 17.77 21.66 -12.63
N TYR A 177 18.93 21.36 -12.04
CA TYR A 177 19.88 22.36 -11.56
C TYR A 177 20.42 23.24 -12.69
N ARG A 178 20.82 22.65 -13.81
CA ARG A 178 21.28 23.41 -14.99
C ARG A 178 20.18 24.30 -15.56
N SER A 179 18.94 23.81 -15.58
CA SER A 179 17.78 24.57 -16.06
C SER A 179 17.48 25.75 -15.15
N LEU A 180 17.50 25.54 -13.83
CA LEU A 180 17.28 26.59 -12.85
C LEU A 180 18.37 27.66 -12.93
N TYR A 181 19.63 27.25 -13.06
CA TYR A 181 20.74 28.18 -13.21
C TYR A 181 20.62 29.03 -14.49
N ALA A 182 20.24 28.42 -15.61
CA ALA A 182 19.99 29.17 -16.84
C ALA A 182 18.83 30.18 -16.67
N ARG A 183 17.72 29.80 -16.02
CA ARG A 183 16.60 30.72 -15.73
C ARG A 183 16.98 31.83 -14.76
N TYR A 184 17.79 31.53 -13.75
CA TYR A 184 18.32 32.49 -12.80
C TYR A 184 19.19 33.55 -13.48
N LEU A 185 20.12 33.14 -14.35
CA LEU A 185 20.91 34.08 -15.14
C LEU A 185 20.05 34.94 -16.08
N GLN A 186 19.10 34.33 -16.78
CA GLN A 186 18.14 35.05 -17.65
C GLN A 186 17.32 36.07 -16.86
N ALA A 187 16.84 35.71 -15.66
CA ALA A 187 16.05 36.59 -14.81
C ALA A 187 16.87 37.78 -14.25
N LEU A 188 18.19 37.63 -14.13
CA LEU A 188 19.14 38.71 -13.83
C LEU A 188 19.54 39.54 -15.07
N GLY A 189 18.93 39.29 -16.23
CA GLY A 189 19.24 39.99 -17.49
C GLY A 189 20.54 39.55 -18.15
N ARG A 190 21.06 38.37 -17.82
CA ARG A 190 22.27 37.79 -18.42
C ARG A 190 21.90 36.78 -19.51
N ASP A 191 22.70 36.73 -20.56
CA ASP A 191 22.54 35.73 -21.61
C ASP A 191 22.91 34.33 -21.06
N ALA A 192 21.94 33.42 -21.11
CA ALA A 192 22.16 32.01 -20.80
C ALA A 192 21.31 31.13 -21.72
N VAL A 193 21.90 30.05 -22.20
CA VAL A 193 21.23 29.07 -23.08
C VAL A 193 20.59 28.00 -22.22
N MET A 194 19.32 27.66 -22.50
CA MET A 194 18.66 26.55 -21.84
C MET A 194 19.27 25.21 -22.29
N PRO A 195 19.54 24.28 -21.36
CA PRO A 195 20.00 22.94 -21.72
C PRO A 195 18.92 22.20 -22.54
N SER A 196 19.33 21.43 -23.55
CA SER A 196 18.41 20.72 -24.46
C SER A 196 17.60 19.63 -23.75
N ASP A 197 18.17 19.04 -22.71
CA ASP A 197 17.54 18.08 -21.80
C ASP A 197 16.92 18.76 -20.57
N GLY A 198 16.77 20.09 -20.61
CA GLY A 198 16.30 20.90 -19.51
C GLY A 198 14.80 20.91 -19.26
N TYR A 199 14.43 21.57 -18.17
CA TYR A 199 13.07 21.85 -17.78
C TYR A 199 12.69 23.27 -18.23
N PHE A 200 11.66 23.35 -19.09
CA PHE A 200 11.29 24.60 -19.77
C PHE A 200 10.06 25.29 -19.17
N GLY A 201 9.34 24.65 -18.26
CA GLY A 201 8.08 25.17 -17.71
C GLY A 201 8.26 26.48 -16.93
N ASP A 202 7.19 27.26 -16.87
CA ASP A 202 7.19 28.61 -16.27
C ASP A 202 7.56 28.60 -14.78
N TYR A 203 7.25 27.51 -14.06
CA TYR A 203 7.63 27.32 -12.66
C TYR A 203 9.15 27.47 -12.43
N MET A 204 10.00 27.13 -13.41
CA MET A 204 11.45 27.33 -13.30
C MET A 204 11.83 28.81 -13.25
N ILE A 205 11.09 29.65 -13.97
CA ILE A 205 11.26 31.10 -13.97
C ILE A 205 10.77 31.66 -12.62
N ASP A 206 9.65 31.15 -12.12
CA ASP A 206 9.09 31.59 -10.84
C ASP A 206 10.02 31.26 -9.67
N ILE A 207 10.56 30.03 -9.61
CA ILE A 207 11.56 29.64 -8.61
C ILE A 207 12.80 30.53 -8.71
N ALA A 208 13.30 30.79 -9.93
CA ALA A 208 14.46 31.66 -10.12
C ALA A 208 14.21 33.07 -9.59
N ARG A 209 13.03 33.66 -9.89
CA ARG A 209 12.64 34.99 -9.39
C ARG A 209 12.49 35.02 -7.88
N GLU A 210 11.89 33.99 -7.30
CA GLU A 210 11.75 33.86 -5.85
C GLU A 210 13.12 33.85 -5.16
N ILE A 211 14.06 33.05 -5.67
CA ILE A 211 15.42 33.00 -5.13
C ILE A 211 16.14 34.35 -5.32
N ILE A 212 15.98 35.04 -6.45
CA ILE A 212 16.55 36.38 -6.65
C ILE A 212 15.99 37.38 -5.64
N ASN A 213 14.69 37.32 -5.34
CA ASN A 213 14.08 38.21 -4.37
C ASN A 213 14.61 37.98 -2.94
N GLU A 214 14.94 36.73 -2.60
CA GLU A 214 15.44 36.35 -1.27
C GLU A 214 16.95 36.55 -1.12
N GLU A 215 17.73 36.18 -2.14
CA GLU A 215 19.19 36.01 -2.06
C GLU A 215 19.96 36.86 -3.10
N GLY A 216 19.26 37.61 -3.94
CA GLY A 216 19.86 38.46 -4.96
C GLY A 216 20.75 37.68 -5.94
N GLU A 217 21.96 38.20 -6.18
CA GLU A 217 22.97 37.62 -7.08
C GLU A 217 23.94 36.63 -6.39
N ARG A 218 23.65 36.19 -5.16
CA ARG A 218 24.56 35.37 -4.34
C ARG A 218 25.05 34.08 -5.02
N PHE A 219 24.23 33.48 -5.87
CA PHE A 219 24.52 32.17 -6.44
C PHE A 219 25.09 32.19 -7.86
N LEU A 220 25.56 33.35 -8.35
CA LEU A 220 26.20 33.46 -9.67
C LEU A 220 27.31 32.44 -9.89
N ASP A 221 28.17 32.23 -8.89
CA ASP A 221 29.30 31.28 -8.98
C ASP A 221 29.01 29.96 -8.24
N GLN A 222 27.77 29.73 -7.81
CA GLN A 222 27.37 28.61 -6.94
C GLN A 222 26.13 27.87 -7.48
N PRO A 223 26.17 27.36 -8.73
CA PRO A 223 24.99 26.74 -9.38
C PRO A 223 24.47 25.51 -8.63
N ALA A 224 25.34 24.76 -7.95
CA ALA A 224 24.93 23.62 -7.14
C ALA A 224 24.16 24.02 -5.88
N GLU A 225 24.51 25.15 -5.25
CA GLU A 225 23.77 25.69 -4.11
C GLU A 225 22.41 26.24 -4.53
N LEU A 226 22.37 26.98 -5.65
CA LEU A 226 21.12 27.42 -6.27
C LEU A 226 20.19 26.25 -6.54
N GLY A 227 20.72 25.18 -7.13
CA GLY A 227 19.99 23.95 -7.41
C GLY A 227 19.36 23.35 -6.15
N ARG A 228 20.17 23.19 -5.08
CA ARG A 228 19.69 22.68 -3.79
C ARG A 228 18.58 23.56 -3.19
N MET A 229 18.71 24.87 -3.28
CA MET A 229 17.70 25.81 -2.78
C MET A 229 16.40 25.71 -3.60
N GLY A 230 16.48 25.66 -4.92
CA GLY A 230 15.31 25.47 -5.78
C GLY A 230 14.62 24.13 -5.54
N MET A 231 15.40 23.07 -5.33
CA MET A 231 14.88 21.75 -4.97
C MET A 231 14.08 21.78 -3.67
N ALA A 232 14.65 22.40 -2.63
CA ALA A 232 13.97 22.57 -1.34
C ALA A 232 12.65 23.33 -1.48
N LYS A 233 12.60 24.37 -2.34
CA LYS A 233 11.35 25.09 -2.64
C LYS A 233 10.32 24.22 -3.35
N VAL A 234 10.72 23.39 -4.32
CA VAL A 234 9.80 22.46 -5.00
C VAL A 234 9.23 21.44 -4.01
N ILE A 235 10.07 20.85 -3.15
CA ILE A 235 9.61 19.89 -2.13
C ILE A 235 8.63 20.56 -1.16
N ALA A 236 8.93 21.79 -0.70
CA ALA A 236 8.03 22.54 0.17
C ALA A 236 6.67 22.85 -0.50
N ALA A 237 6.67 23.17 -1.80
CA ALA A 237 5.43 23.37 -2.57
C ALA A 237 4.63 22.06 -2.70
N ILE A 238 5.29 20.95 -3.00
CA ILE A 238 4.67 19.62 -3.05
C ILE A 238 4.04 19.27 -1.69
N GLU A 239 4.76 19.51 -0.59
CA GLU A 239 4.26 19.28 0.76
C GLU A 239 3.04 20.14 1.08
N ALA A 240 3.04 21.42 0.67
CA ALA A 240 1.90 22.30 0.83
C ALA A 240 0.68 21.78 0.03
N ASP A 241 0.89 21.36 -1.22
CA ASP A 241 -0.17 20.85 -2.09
C ASP A 241 -0.82 19.58 -1.53
N VAL A 242 -0.03 18.59 -1.08
CA VAL A 242 -0.59 17.37 -0.49
C VAL A 242 -1.31 17.66 0.84
N ARG A 243 -0.84 18.66 1.61
CA ARG A 243 -1.50 19.08 2.85
C ARG A 243 -2.87 19.70 2.58
N LEU A 244 -3.06 20.43 1.48
CA LEU A 244 -4.38 20.93 1.06
C LEU A 244 -5.37 19.79 0.76
N LEU A 245 -4.86 18.60 0.40
CA LEU A 245 -5.67 17.39 0.22
C LEU A 245 -5.92 16.62 1.52
N GLY A 246 -5.49 17.16 2.67
CA GLY A 246 -5.57 16.47 3.97
C GLY A 246 -4.57 15.32 4.12
N VAL A 247 -3.51 15.30 3.29
CA VAL A 247 -2.47 14.27 3.32
C VAL A 247 -1.23 14.81 4.01
N THR A 248 -0.70 14.04 4.96
CA THR A 248 0.56 14.30 5.64
C THR A 248 1.45 13.06 5.58
N PHE A 249 2.76 13.28 5.55
CA PHE A 249 3.78 12.23 5.58
C PHE A 249 4.54 12.27 6.90
N ASP A 250 4.92 11.11 7.40
CA ASP A 250 5.71 10.94 8.62
C ASP A 250 7.21 11.02 8.29
N GLU A 251 7.60 10.62 7.08
CA GLU A 251 8.98 10.64 6.59
C GLU A 251 9.05 11.16 5.14
N TRP A 252 10.02 12.03 4.87
CA TRP A 252 10.40 12.50 3.54
C TRP A 252 11.78 11.94 3.20
N PHE A 253 11.79 10.75 2.59
CA PHE A 253 13.00 9.95 2.44
C PHE A 253 13.81 10.39 1.21
N SER A 254 15.07 10.77 1.40
CA SER A 254 15.98 11.17 0.31
C SER A 254 16.69 9.97 -0.30
N GLU A 255 16.63 9.80 -1.63
CA GLU A 255 17.41 8.79 -2.36
C GLU A 255 18.91 8.97 -2.12
N LYS A 256 19.40 10.22 -2.14
CA LYS A 256 20.81 10.54 -1.91
C LYS A 256 21.33 9.98 -0.58
N SER A 257 20.47 9.94 0.44
CA SER A 257 20.80 9.41 1.77
C SER A 257 21.22 7.93 1.74
N LEU A 258 20.73 7.14 0.77
CA LEU A 258 21.10 5.72 0.60
C LEU A 258 22.58 5.55 0.26
N PHE A 259 23.14 6.52 -0.46
CA PHE A 259 24.54 6.51 -0.87
C PHE A 259 25.42 7.14 0.21
N GLU A 260 24.98 8.25 0.81
CA GLU A 260 25.73 8.98 1.84
C GLU A 260 25.91 8.17 3.12
N HIS A 261 24.88 7.44 3.55
CA HIS A 261 24.93 6.62 4.77
C HIS A 261 25.38 5.17 4.51
N GLY A 262 25.80 4.84 3.28
CA GLY A 262 26.43 3.57 2.94
C GLY A 262 25.47 2.38 2.74
N GLN A 263 24.15 2.58 2.72
CA GLN A 263 23.15 1.51 2.54
C GLN A 263 23.32 0.83 1.19
N TYR A 264 23.55 1.61 0.14
CA TYR A 264 23.79 1.09 -1.20
C TYR A 264 24.94 0.08 -1.20
N GLN A 265 26.09 0.45 -0.63
CA GLN A 265 27.27 -0.38 -0.57
C GLN A 265 27.01 -1.64 0.28
N ARG A 266 26.32 -1.51 1.42
CA ARG A 266 25.94 -2.67 2.26
C ARG A 266 25.04 -3.65 1.51
N ALA A 267 24.02 -3.15 0.81
CA ALA A 267 23.09 -3.96 0.04
C ALA A 267 23.80 -4.70 -1.10
N MET A 268 24.63 -4.00 -1.88
CA MET A 268 25.39 -4.59 -2.99
C MET A 268 26.41 -5.62 -2.49
N SER A 269 27.13 -5.34 -1.40
CA SER A 269 28.06 -6.30 -0.78
C SER A 269 27.34 -7.57 -0.35
N ARG A 270 26.15 -7.45 0.26
CA ARG A 270 25.35 -8.61 0.68
C ARG A 270 24.93 -9.47 -0.51
N LEU A 271 24.53 -8.88 -1.63
CA LEU A 271 24.22 -9.63 -2.85
C LEU A 271 25.44 -10.39 -3.37
N LYS A 272 26.61 -9.74 -3.38
CA LYS A 272 27.87 -10.35 -3.79
C LYS A 272 28.29 -11.51 -2.88
N GLU A 273 28.24 -11.32 -1.56
CA GLU A 273 28.58 -12.34 -0.57
C GLU A 273 27.66 -13.56 -0.65
N LYS A 274 26.39 -13.36 -1.01
CA LYS A 274 25.41 -14.44 -1.20
C LYS A 274 25.47 -15.08 -2.58
N GLY A 275 26.35 -14.62 -3.48
CA GLY A 275 26.50 -15.16 -4.83
C GLY A 275 25.36 -14.77 -5.78
N TYR A 276 24.57 -13.74 -5.46
CA TYR A 276 23.50 -13.24 -6.32
C TYR A 276 23.93 -12.04 -7.18
N SER A 277 25.23 -11.74 -7.24
CA SER A 277 25.78 -10.71 -8.10
C SER A 277 26.90 -11.28 -8.95
N MET A 278 26.89 -10.98 -10.25
CA MET A 278 27.88 -11.45 -11.21
C MET A 278 28.31 -10.34 -12.16
N GLU A 279 29.58 -10.36 -12.58
CA GLU A 279 30.08 -9.47 -13.62
C GLU A 279 29.93 -10.13 -15.00
N LYS A 280 29.29 -9.44 -15.94
CA LYS A 280 29.10 -9.89 -17.32
C LYS A 280 29.07 -8.68 -18.24
N GLU A 281 29.79 -8.76 -19.36
CA GLU A 281 29.84 -7.71 -20.40
C GLU A 281 30.27 -6.34 -19.84
N GLY A 282 31.16 -6.34 -18.84
CA GLY A 282 31.64 -5.11 -18.17
C GLY A 282 30.64 -4.46 -17.22
N ALA A 283 29.46 -5.05 -17.03
CA ALA A 283 28.43 -4.60 -16.10
C ALA A 283 28.28 -5.58 -14.91
N VAL A 284 27.71 -5.10 -13.81
CA VAL A 284 27.35 -5.94 -12.65
C VAL A 284 25.86 -6.26 -12.74
N TRP A 285 25.52 -7.54 -12.67
CA TRP A 285 24.18 -8.07 -12.79
C TRP A 285 23.72 -8.71 -11.49
N PHE A 286 22.43 -8.59 -11.20
CA PHE A 286 21.71 -9.37 -10.20
C PHE A 286 21.23 -10.66 -10.85
N SER A 287 21.66 -11.79 -10.28
CA SER A 287 21.32 -13.14 -10.76
C SER A 287 19.91 -13.55 -10.31
N SER A 288 18.89 -12.77 -10.70
CA SER A 288 17.49 -13.04 -10.35
C SER A 288 16.96 -14.34 -10.93
N THR A 289 17.53 -14.85 -12.03
CA THR A 289 17.19 -16.17 -12.57
C THR A 289 17.45 -17.31 -11.58
N ALA A 290 18.47 -17.17 -10.73
CA ALA A 290 18.75 -18.14 -9.66
C ALA A 290 17.66 -18.17 -8.56
N LEU A 291 16.77 -17.18 -8.55
CA LEU A 291 15.64 -17.03 -7.63
C LEU A 291 14.28 -17.31 -8.29
N GLY A 292 14.26 -17.72 -9.56
CA GLY A 292 13.05 -18.09 -10.29
C GLY A 292 12.46 -17.00 -11.20
N GLU A 293 13.15 -15.88 -11.41
CA GLU A 293 12.76 -14.85 -12.38
C GLU A 293 13.16 -15.22 -13.81
N ASP A 294 12.49 -14.61 -14.80
CA ASP A 294 12.70 -14.91 -16.22
C ASP A 294 14.05 -14.42 -16.77
N LYS A 295 14.63 -13.37 -16.17
CA LYS A 295 15.89 -12.77 -16.61
C LYS A 295 16.67 -12.13 -15.47
N ASP A 296 17.97 -11.98 -15.69
CA ASP A 296 18.86 -11.21 -14.81
C ASP A 296 18.72 -9.71 -15.08
N ASN A 297 18.98 -8.90 -14.05
CA ASN A 297 18.81 -7.45 -14.10
C ASN A 297 20.15 -6.74 -13.85
N VAL A 298 20.42 -5.65 -14.57
CA VAL A 298 21.65 -4.86 -14.41
C VAL A 298 21.56 -4.05 -13.11
N LEU A 299 22.56 -4.19 -12.25
CA LEU A 299 22.76 -3.37 -11.04
C LEU A 299 23.65 -2.17 -11.33
N VAL A 300 24.78 -2.40 -12.01
CA VAL A 300 25.75 -1.36 -12.37
C VAL A 300 26.04 -1.50 -13.84
N ARG A 301 25.88 -0.40 -14.59
CA ARG A 301 26.15 -0.35 -16.03
C ARG A 301 27.65 -0.46 -16.30
N SER A 302 28.01 -0.68 -17.56
CA SER A 302 29.41 -0.77 -17.99
C SER A 302 30.21 0.53 -17.83
N ASP A 303 29.53 1.67 -17.70
CA ASP A 303 30.14 2.97 -17.38
C ASP A 303 30.35 3.18 -15.86
N GLY A 304 30.01 2.19 -15.02
CA GLY A 304 30.12 2.26 -13.57
C GLY A 304 28.94 2.93 -12.87
N SER A 305 27.94 3.44 -13.59
CA SER A 305 26.76 4.07 -13.00
C SER A 305 25.79 3.03 -12.42
N ALA A 306 25.23 3.33 -11.24
CA ALA A 306 24.15 2.53 -10.66
C ALA A 306 22.86 2.64 -11.49
N THR A 307 22.09 1.57 -11.56
CA THR A 307 20.73 1.59 -12.12
C THR A 307 19.71 1.96 -11.04
N TYR A 308 18.52 2.43 -11.45
CA TYR A 308 17.39 2.60 -10.53
C TYR A 308 17.05 1.31 -9.77
N PHE A 309 17.22 0.17 -10.44
CA PHE A 309 17.02 -1.13 -9.81
C PHE A 309 18.00 -1.39 -8.65
N ALA A 310 19.24 -0.91 -8.74
CA ALA A 310 20.19 -1.00 -7.64
C ALA A 310 19.84 -0.05 -6.48
N SER A 311 19.39 1.18 -6.77
CA SER A 311 18.84 2.10 -5.75
C SER A 311 17.63 1.47 -5.04
N ASP A 312 16.70 0.88 -5.78
CA ASP A 312 15.51 0.23 -5.23
C ASP A 312 15.88 -0.90 -4.27
N ILE A 313 16.87 -1.73 -4.61
CA ILE A 313 17.36 -2.78 -3.71
C ILE A 313 17.95 -2.18 -2.44
N ALA A 314 18.75 -1.11 -2.54
CA ALA A 314 19.30 -0.43 -1.38
C ALA A 314 18.20 0.15 -0.48
N TYR A 315 17.16 0.71 -1.08
CA TYR A 315 16.01 1.25 -0.38
C TYR A 315 15.17 0.15 0.29
N HIS A 316 14.92 -0.96 -0.38
CA HIS A 316 14.22 -2.11 0.21
C HIS A 316 15.06 -2.77 1.31
N TYR A 317 16.38 -2.81 1.18
CA TYR A 317 17.28 -3.20 2.26
C TYR A 317 17.12 -2.27 3.46
N ASN A 318 17.06 -0.96 3.25
CA ASN A 318 16.81 0.00 4.32
C ASN A 318 15.42 -0.20 4.98
N LYS A 319 14.35 -0.40 4.20
CA LYS A 319 12.99 -0.65 4.72
C LYS A 319 12.91 -1.92 5.57
N PHE A 320 13.28 -3.05 4.99
CA PHE A 320 13.04 -4.37 5.60
C PHE A 320 14.13 -4.77 6.59
N ILE A 321 15.40 -4.45 6.32
CA ILE A 321 16.53 -4.95 7.13
C ILE A 321 16.96 -3.94 8.19
N GLU A 322 17.07 -2.66 7.84
CA GLU A 322 17.52 -1.64 8.80
C GLU A 322 16.36 -1.10 9.65
N ARG A 323 15.23 -0.77 9.02
CA ARG A 323 14.08 -0.12 9.69
C ARG A 323 13.04 -1.13 10.20
N GLY A 324 13.05 -2.37 9.71
CA GLY A 324 12.23 -3.47 10.23
C GLY A 324 10.73 -3.29 10.05
N PHE A 325 10.32 -2.84 8.87
CA PHE A 325 8.93 -2.90 8.42
C PHE A 325 8.61 -4.26 7.78
#